data_AF-A0A814Z765-F1
#
_entry.id   AF-A0A814Z765-F1
#
_cell.length_a   1.000
_cell.length_b   1.000
_cell.length_c   1.000
_cell.angle_alpha   90.00
_cell.angle_beta   90.00
_cell.angle_gamma   90.00
#
_symmetry.space_group_name_H-M   'P 1'
#
loop_
_entity.id
_entity.type
_entity.pdbx_description
1 polymer ?
#
loop_
_entity_poly.entity_id
_entity_poly.type
_entity_poly.pdbx_seq_one_letter_code
_entity_poly.pdbx_strand_id
1 'polypeptide(L)'
;MKKQCIRSYIKTRSLLGLTATQIHNELTAVYGPDVVSDSIVARWIQRFLNKLESLEDNPRSGRLLSVITQQNTDDAKDSMNDDPHIIMDYVTVILDTVIISFIVVDTRRC
;
A
#
# COMPACT_ATOMS: atom_id res chain seq x y z
N MET A 1 -5.60 21.78 0.25
CA MET A 1 -5.95 21.23 1.59
C MET A 1 -5.11 19.99 1.89
N LYS A 2 -4.70 19.75 3.14
CA LYS A 2 -3.98 18.52 3.49
C LYS A 2 -4.94 17.33 3.43
N LYS A 3 -4.59 16.28 2.68
CA LYS A 3 -5.42 15.07 2.48
C LYS A 3 -5.84 14.41 3.79
N GLN A 4 -4.98 14.47 4.80
CA GLN A 4 -5.25 13.92 6.14
C GLN A 4 -6.39 14.64 6.87
N CYS A 5 -6.54 15.95 6.70
CA CYS A 5 -7.64 16.70 7.33
C CYS A 5 -8.99 16.22 6.79
N ILE A 6 -9.07 15.94 5.49
CA ILE A 6 -10.30 15.41 4.86
C ILE A 6 -10.57 13.98 5.36
N ARG A 7 -9.54 13.13 5.42
CA ARG A 7 -9.69 11.75 5.93
C ARG A 7 -10.13 11.72 7.39
N SER A 8 -9.55 12.57 8.23
CA SER A 8 -9.96 12.72 9.62
C SER A 8 -11.41 13.20 9.73
N TYR A 9 -11.82 14.15 8.89
CA TYR A 9 -13.21 14.61 8.85
C TYR A 9 -14.17 13.49 8.48
N ILE A 10 -13.86 12.74 7.42
CA ILE A 10 -14.65 11.57 6.98
C ILE A 10 -14.73 10.54 8.12
N LYS A 11 -13.63 10.25 8.82
CA LYS A 11 -13.61 9.31 9.96
C LYS A 11 -14.56 9.75 11.08
N THR A 12 -14.46 11.00 11.50
CA THR A 12 -15.32 11.53 12.58
C THR A 12 -16.79 11.47 12.19
N ARG A 13 -17.15 11.88 10.96
CA ARG A 13 -18.54 11.84 10.47
C ARG A 13 -19.05 10.42 10.26
N SER A 14 -18.22 9.49 9.80
CA SER A 14 -18.62 8.09 9.65
C SER A 14 -18.90 7.43 11.00
N LEU A 15 -18.15 7.79 12.04
CA LEU A 15 -18.40 7.30 13.41
C LEU A 15 -19.70 7.87 14.00
N LEU A 16 -20.13 9.05 13.54
CA LEU A 16 -21.44 9.63 13.86
C LEU A 16 -22.59 9.04 13.04
N GLY A 17 -22.32 8.08 12.15
CA GLY A 17 -23.34 7.38 11.36
C GLY A 17 -23.82 8.12 10.11
N LEU A 18 -23.09 9.15 9.65
CA LEU A 18 -23.45 9.85 8.41
C LEU A 18 -23.14 9.00 7.18
N THR A 19 -23.97 9.16 6.14
CA THR A 19 -23.77 8.48 4.86
C THR A 19 -22.70 9.17 4.01
N ALA A 20 -22.14 8.44 3.05
CA ALA A 20 -21.13 8.96 2.13
C ALA A 20 -21.59 10.24 1.41
N THR A 21 -22.83 10.25 0.93
CA THR A 21 -23.44 11.38 0.23
C THR A 21 -23.58 12.61 1.12
N GLN A 22 -23.97 12.44 2.39
CA GLN A 22 -24.06 13.56 3.34
C GLN A 22 -22.68 14.17 3.57
N ILE A 23 -21.67 13.34 3.79
CA ILE A 23 -20.28 13.78 4.03
C ILE A 23 -19.72 14.46 2.78
N HIS A 24 -19.99 13.95 1.58
CA HIS A 24 -19.60 14.55 0.32
C HIS A 24 -20.24 15.94 0.12
N ASN A 25 -21.54 16.07 0.43
CA ASN A 25 -22.24 17.34 0.32
C ASN A 25 -21.71 18.38 1.31
N GLU A 26 -21.41 17.99 2.56
CA GLU A 26 -20.79 18.88 3.54
C GLU A 26 -19.39 19.35 3.08
N LEU A 27 -18.57 18.43 2.56
CA LEU A 27 -17.25 18.77 2.03
C LEU A 27 -17.34 19.69 0.82
N THR A 28 -18.28 19.43 -0.08
CA THR A 28 -18.51 20.25 -1.29
C THR A 28 -19.02 21.64 -0.94
N ALA A 29 -19.90 21.76 0.06
CA ALA A 29 -20.44 23.05 0.50
C ALA A 29 -19.37 23.96 1.11
N VAL A 30 -18.40 23.39 1.84
CA VAL A 30 -17.35 24.17 2.52
C VAL A 30 -16.19 24.48 1.58
N TYR A 31 -15.80 23.53 0.74
CA TYR A 31 -14.52 23.59 0.02
C TYR A 31 -14.67 23.62 -1.52
N GLY A 32 -15.87 23.45 -2.05
CA GLY A 32 -16.15 23.40 -3.48
C GLY A 32 -16.19 21.98 -4.07
N PRO A 33 -16.65 21.84 -5.33
CA PRO A 33 -16.94 20.55 -5.95
C PRO A 33 -15.71 19.68 -6.26
N ASP A 34 -14.51 20.26 -6.38
CA ASP A 34 -13.30 19.54 -6.79
C ASP A 34 -12.49 18.91 -5.64
N VAL A 35 -13.05 18.86 -4.43
CA VAL A 35 -12.29 18.52 -3.23
C VAL A 35 -12.06 17.02 -3.11
N VAL A 36 -13.13 16.23 -3.15
CA VAL A 36 -13.10 14.77 -3.07
C VAL A 36 -14.35 14.22 -3.75
N SER A 37 -14.18 13.21 -4.61
CA SER A 37 -15.32 12.52 -5.22
C SER A 37 -16.07 11.65 -4.21
N ASP A 38 -17.39 11.49 -4.42
CA ASP A 38 -18.24 10.62 -3.61
C ASP A 38 -17.67 9.19 -3.46
N SER A 39 -17.09 8.64 -4.54
CA SER A 39 -16.42 7.34 -4.55
C SER A 39 -15.23 7.23 -3.59
N ILE A 40 -14.46 8.30 -3.41
CA ILE A 40 -13.34 8.34 -2.47
C ILE A 40 -13.89 8.39 -1.04
N VAL A 41 -14.95 9.17 -0.78
CA VAL A 41 -15.60 9.23 0.53
C VAL A 41 -16.09 7.84 0.94
N ALA A 42 -16.82 7.16 0.06
CA ALA A 42 -17.33 5.80 0.31
C ALA A 42 -16.19 4.82 0.61
N ARG A 43 -15.08 4.87 -0.16
CA ARG A 43 -13.91 4.02 0.07
C ARG A 43 -13.28 4.24 1.44
N TRP A 44 -13.19 5.49 1.91
CA TRP A 44 -12.66 5.80 3.24
C TRP A 44 -13.58 5.34 4.36
N ILE A 45 -14.90 5.52 4.20
CA ILE A 45 -15.88 5.00 5.16
C ILE A 45 -15.74 3.48 5.31
N GLN A 46 -15.66 2.74 4.21
CA GLN A 46 -15.44 1.29 4.24
C GLN A 46 -14.14 0.91 4.96
N ARG A 47 -13.06 1.65 4.75
CA ARG A 47 -11.79 1.43 5.48
C ARG A 47 -11.95 1.63 6.99
N PHE A 48 -12.64 2.70 7.41
CA PHE A 48 -12.86 2.97 8.83
C PHE A 48 -13.78 1.95 9.50
N LEU A 49 -14.79 1.44 8.77
CA LEU A 49 -15.63 0.34 9.25
C LEU A 49 -14.84 -0.96 9.42
N ASN A 50 -13.86 -1.21 8.55
CA ASN A 50 -12.94 -2.34 8.64
C ASN A 50 -11.82 -2.16 9.69
N LYS A 51 -12.00 -1.26 10.67
CA LYS A 51 -11.04 -0.95 11.75
C LYS A 51 -9.65 -0.52 11.28
N LEU A 52 -9.50 -0.06 10.05
CA LEU A 52 -8.26 0.55 9.59
C LEU A 52 -8.19 1.97 10.14
N GLU A 53 -7.47 2.15 11.24
CA GLU A 53 -7.41 3.44 11.94
C GLU A 53 -6.49 4.47 11.28
N SER A 54 -5.57 4.01 10.42
CA SER A 54 -4.58 4.86 9.77
C SER A 54 -5.21 5.85 8.80
N LEU A 55 -4.84 7.12 8.95
CA LEU A 55 -5.18 8.19 8.01
C LEU A 55 -4.20 8.27 6.84
N GLU A 56 -3.11 7.50 6.88
CA GLU A 56 -2.10 7.48 5.84
C GLU A 56 -2.42 6.44 4.78
N ASP A 57 -1.89 6.67 3.58
CA ASP A 57 -1.84 5.59 2.61
C ASP A 57 -0.81 4.56 3.08
N ASN A 58 -1.12 3.28 2.91
CA ASN A 58 -0.11 2.24 3.11
C ASN A 58 1.11 2.55 2.24
N PRO A 59 2.33 2.23 2.73
CA PRO A 59 3.52 2.36 1.92
C PRO A 59 3.26 1.69 0.58
N ARG A 60 3.45 2.45 -0.50
CA ARG A 60 3.31 1.91 -1.84
C ARG A 60 4.44 0.91 -2.01
N SER A 61 4.09 -0.37 -2.11
CA SER A 61 5.06 -1.38 -2.53
C SER A 61 5.48 -1.02 -3.95
N GLY A 62 6.64 -0.37 -4.08
CA GLY A 62 7.29 -0.19 -5.37
C GLY A 62 7.86 -1.53 -5.85
N ARG A 63 8.49 -1.52 -7.03
CA ARG A 63 9.33 -2.65 -7.45
C ARG A 63 10.41 -2.88 -6.38
N LEU A 64 10.44 -4.07 -5.79
CA LEU A 64 11.36 -4.43 -4.71
C LEU A 64 12.82 -4.32 -5.18
N LEU A 65 13.47 -3.17 -4.90
CA LEU A 65 14.92 -2.98 -5.08
C LEU A 65 15.71 -3.39 -3.82
N SER A 66 15.02 -3.74 -2.73
CA SER A 66 15.63 -4.04 -1.42
C SER A 66 16.21 -5.46 -1.30
N VAL A 67 16.05 -6.31 -2.32
CA VAL A 67 16.59 -7.69 -2.35
C VAL A 67 17.94 -7.73 -3.09
N ILE A 68 18.64 -6.60 -3.16
CA ILE A 68 20.03 -6.52 -3.63
C ILE A 68 20.90 -6.20 -2.42
N THR A 69 21.09 -7.18 -1.54
CA THR A 69 22.12 -7.10 -0.49
C THR A 69 23.48 -7.32 -1.13
N GLN A 70 24.54 -6.68 -0.63
CA GLN A 70 25.92 -6.88 -1.10
C GLN A 70 26.26 -8.38 -1.21
N GLN A 71 25.82 -9.17 -0.22
CA GLN A 71 25.91 -10.63 -0.19
C GLN A 71 25.33 -11.30 -1.45
N ASN A 72 24.09 -10.98 -1.84
CA ASN A 72 23.44 -11.57 -3.01
C ASN A 72 24.16 -11.17 -4.32
N THR A 73 24.68 -9.95 -4.39
CA THR A 73 25.48 -9.49 -5.54
C THR A 73 26.86 -10.13 -5.59
N ASP A 74 27.46 -10.42 -4.45
CA ASP A 74 28.78 -11.03 -4.38
C ASP A 74 28.67 -12.54 -4.65
N ASP A 75 27.64 -13.22 -4.13
CA ASP A 75 27.31 -14.62 -4.46
C ASP A 75 26.93 -14.78 -5.94
N ALA A 76 26.22 -13.80 -6.53
CA ALA A 76 25.91 -13.78 -7.96
C ALA A 76 27.15 -13.53 -8.83
N LYS A 77 28.11 -12.72 -8.37
CA LYS A 77 29.39 -12.49 -9.07
C LYS A 77 30.32 -13.70 -8.98
N ASP A 78 30.30 -14.42 -7.86
CA ASP A 78 31.08 -15.65 -7.69
C ASP A 78 30.51 -16.76 -8.60
N SER A 79 29.18 -16.90 -8.64
CA SER A 79 28.49 -17.84 -9.54
C SER A 79 28.57 -17.46 -11.04
N MET A 80 28.83 -16.19 -11.37
CA MET A 80 29.06 -15.72 -12.74
C MET A 80 30.35 -16.28 -13.37
N ASN A 81 31.30 -16.72 -12.54
CA ASN A 81 32.60 -17.21 -13.00
C ASN A 81 32.56 -18.69 -13.42
N ASP A 82 31.58 -19.46 -12.94
CA ASP A 82 31.46 -20.90 -13.18
C ASP A 82 30.53 -21.25 -14.35
N ASP A 83 29.39 -20.56 -14.53
CA ASP A 83 28.53 -20.72 -15.73
C ASP A 83 27.58 -19.51 -15.94
N PRO A 84 27.78 -18.70 -17.00
CA PRO A 84 26.98 -17.51 -17.26
C PRO A 84 25.53 -17.78 -17.68
N HIS A 85 25.15 -19.03 -17.98
CA HIS A 85 23.79 -19.37 -18.42
C HIS A 85 22.84 -19.80 -17.29
N ILE A 86 23.35 -20.15 -16.11
CA ILE A 86 22.55 -20.67 -14.99
C ILE A 86 21.85 -19.53 -14.19
N ILE A 87 22.29 -18.29 -14.37
CA ILE A 87 21.94 -17.14 -13.52
C ILE A 87 20.46 -16.74 -13.63
N MET A 88 19.86 -16.75 -14.83
CA MET A 88 18.51 -16.20 -14.99
C MET A 88 17.43 -17.09 -14.35
N ASP A 89 17.53 -18.40 -14.51
CA ASP A 89 16.57 -19.35 -13.95
C ASP A 89 16.72 -19.46 -12.42
N TYR A 90 17.95 -19.36 -11.91
CA TYR A 90 18.19 -19.39 -10.46
C TYR A 90 17.76 -18.09 -9.77
N VAL A 91 18.07 -16.94 -10.38
CA VAL A 91 17.69 -15.62 -9.84
C VAL A 91 16.17 -15.45 -9.84
N THR A 92 15.47 -15.92 -10.88
CA THR A 92 13.99 -15.86 -10.92
C THR A 92 13.37 -16.72 -9.82
N VAL A 93 13.81 -17.96 -9.65
CA VAL A 93 13.33 -18.85 -8.58
C VAL A 93 13.61 -18.29 -7.18
N ILE A 94 14.80 -17.71 -6.95
CA ILE A 94 15.15 -17.10 -5.66
C ILE A 94 14.27 -15.86 -5.39
N LEU A 95 14.12 -14.97 -6.37
CA LEU A 95 13.28 -13.79 -6.21
C LEU A 95 11.82 -14.17 -5.97
N ASP A 96 11.29 -15.17 -6.68
CA ASP A 96 9.91 -15.65 -6.50
C ASP A 96 9.72 -16.28 -5.12
N THR A 97 10.69 -17.05 -4.63
CA THR A 97 10.62 -17.69 -3.30
C THR A 97 10.68 -16.64 -2.19
N VAL A 98 11.57 -15.64 -2.30
CA VAL A 98 11.71 -14.55 -1.32
C VAL A 98 10.47 -13.65 -1.31
N ILE A 99 9.89 -13.36 -2.48
CA ILE A 99 8.65 -12.59 -2.61
C ILE A 99 7.49 -13.34 -1.94
N ILE A 100 7.33 -14.64 -2.19
CA ILE A 100 6.26 -15.45 -1.59
C ILE A 100 6.43 -15.53 -0.07
N SER A 101 7.64 -15.78 0.45
CA SER A 101 7.88 -15.81 1.89
C SER A 101 7.61 -14.46 2.57
N PHE A 102 7.97 -13.34 1.94
CA PHE A 102 7.70 -12.01 2.51
C PHE A 102 6.19 -11.70 2.55
N ILE A 103 5.45 -12.04 1.48
CA ILE A 103 3.98 -11.89 1.45
C ILE A 103 3.30 -12.78 2.50
N VAL A 104 3.77 -14.03 2.66
CA VAL A 104 3.20 -14.99 3.63
C VAL A 104 3.55 -14.61 5.08
N VAL A 105 4.71 -14.02 5.34
CA VAL A 105 5.06 -13.50 6.67
C VAL A 105 4.25 -12.24 7.01
N ASP A 106 4.01 -11.36 6.05
CA ASP A 106 3.20 -10.14 6.24
C ASP A 106 1.71 -10.47 6.49
N THR A 107 1.19 -11.54 5.89
CA THR A 107 -0.19 -12.02 6.14
C THR A 107 -0.37 -12.83 7.43
N ARG A 108 0.72 -13.35 8.04
CA ARG A 108 0.67 -14.08 9.32
C ARG A 108 0.94 -13.22 10.56
N ARG A 109 1.12 -11.90 10.38
CA ARG A 109 1.26 -10.94 11.49
C ARG A 109 -0.05 -10.19 11.83
N CYS A 110 -1.19 -10.72 11.36
CA CYS A 110 -2.54 -10.31 11.77
C CYS A 110 -3.20 -11.40 12.61
#